data_AF-A0A6B9TKT2-F1
#
_entry.id   AF-A0A6B9TKT2-F1
#
_cell.length_a   1.000
_cell.length_b   1.000
_cell.length_c   1.000
_cell.angle_alpha   90.00
_cell.angle_beta   90.00
_cell.angle_gamma   90.00
#
_symmetry.space_group_name_H-M   'P 1'
#
loop_
_entity.id
_entity.type
_entity.pdbx_description
1 polymer ?
#
loop_
_entity_poly.entity_id
_entity_poly.type
_entity_poly.pdbx_seq_one_letter_code
_entity_poly.pdbx_strand_id
1 'polypeptide(L)'
;MVIDPRIYKEQVEELGVEGLEINPSNREEALELLGEVEGYIKNLKRIRYNLHMDIRIIRRQYLERMRDPEVKGDLRKRRSILDERDDILGPYEGVDRIIDALLEELDESAQFLREYAGLGDTGVSSGIEGW
;
A
#
# COMPACT_ATOMS: atom_id res chain seq x y z
N MET A 1 16.19 -1.16 12.49
CA MET A 1 16.12 0.30 12.72
C MET A 1 14.80 0.73 12.12
N VAL A 2 13.94 1.36 12.91
CA VAL A 2 12.64 1.88 12.42
C VAL A 2 12.91 3.18 11.68
N ILE A 3 12.33 3.33 10.50
CA ILE A 3 12.49 4.49 9.63
C ILE A 3 11.41 5.52 9.96
N ASP A 4 11.78 6.81 9.98
CA ASP A 4 10.83 7.91 10.17
C ASP A 4 9.72 7.87 9.11
N PRO A 5 8.43 8.01 9.47
CA PRO A 5 7.31 7.92 8.53
C PRO A 5 7.40 8.95 7.39
N ARG A 6 8.10 10.07 7.60
CA ARG A 6 8.35 11.08 6.54
C ARG A 6 9.17 10.52 5.39
N ILE A 7 10.11 9.61 5.66
CA ILE A 7 10.93 8.98 4.61
C ILE A 7 10.06 8.08 3.73
N TYR A 8 9.09 7.36 4.30
CA TYR A 8 8.14 6.60 3.49
C TYR A 8 7.26 7.50 2.64
N LYS A 9 6.84 8.64 3.19
CA LYS A 9 6.09 9.64 2.43
C LYS A 9 6.91 10.19 1.26
N GLU A 10 8.16 10.59 1.50
CA GLU A 10 9.10 11.04 0.46
C GLU A 10 9.30 9.97 -0.62
N GLN A 11 9.48 8.70 -0.24
CA GLN A 11 9.60 7.60 -1.20
C GLN A 11 8.36 7.43 -2.08
N VAL A 12 7.16 7.69 -1.56
CA VAL A 12 5.91 7.63 -2.34
C VAL A 12 5.83 8.82 -3.29
N GLU A 13 6.14 10.03 -2.80
CA GLU A 13 6.13 11.26 -3.61
C GLU A 13 7.17 11.20 -4.75
N GLU A 14 8.36 10.64 -4.49
CA GLU A 14 9.42 10.46 -5.48
C GLU A 14 9.05 9.52 -6.63
N LEU A 15 8.05 8.64 -6.46
CA LEU A 15 7.56 7.83 -7.57
C LEU A 15 6.83 8.66 -8.63
N GLY A 16 6.36 9.87 -8.29
CA GLY A 16 5.70 10.78 -9.24
C GLY A 16 4.39 10.23 -9.82
N VAL A 17 3.68 9.40 -9.05
CA VAL A 17 2.44 8.73 -9.49
C VAL A 17 1.23 9.66 -9.44
N GLU A 18 1.24 10.64 -8.54
CA GLU A 18 0.11 11.55 -8.34
C GLU A 18 -0.13 12.40 -9.60
N GLY A 19 -1.32 12.26 -10.20
CA GLY A 19 -1.70 12.99 -11.41
C GLY A 19 -1.19 12.36 -12.72
N LEU A 20 -0.83 11.08 -12.72
CA LEU A 20 -0.48 10.34 -13.93
C LEU A 20 -1.70 10.27 -14.89
N GLU A 21 -1.60 10.90 -16.06
CA GLU A 21 -2.65 10.83 -17.09
C GLU A 21 -2.48 9.58 -17.96
N ILE A 22 -3.43 8.65 -17.89
CA ILE A 22 -3.45 7.43 -18.70
C ILE A 22 -4.37 7.62 -19.91
N ASN A 23 -3.79 7.84 -21.09
CA ASN A 23 -4.52 8.00 -22.34
C ASN A 23 -3.74 7.48 -23.56
N PRO A 24 -3.71 6.15 -23.80
CA PRO A 24 -3.01 5.58 -24.94
C PRO A 24 -3.74 5.89 -26.26
N SER A 25 -2.98 6.24 -27.29
CA SER A 25 -3.47 6.45 -28.65
C SER A 25 -3.42 5.19 -29.52
N ASN A 26 -2.66 4.19 -29.09
CA ASN A 26 -2.52 2.92 -29.81
C ASN A 26 -2.09 1.78 -28.87
N ARG A 27 -2.12 0.55 -29.39
CA ARG A 27 -1.80 -0.66 -28.62
C ARG A 27 -0.38 -0.69 -28.07
N GLU A 28 0.60 -0.20 -28.83
CA GLU A 28 2.01 -0.20 -28.41
C GLU A 28 2.19 0.71 -27.20
N GLU A 29 1.68 1.94 -27.29
CA GLU A 29 1.67 2.91 -26.18
C GLU A 29 0.92 2.38 -24.95
N ALA A 30 -0.21 1.67 -25.15
CA ALA A 30 -0.92 1.05 -24.03
C ALA A 30 -0.09 -0.01 -23.30
N LEU A 31 0.73 -0.78 -24.02
CA LEU A 31 1.61 -1.78 -23.42
C LEU A 31 2.81 -1.16 -22.69
N GLU A 32 3.35 -0.05 -23.23
CA GLU A 32 4.42 0.71 -22.58
C GLU A 32 3.92 1.31 -21.26
N LEU A 33 2.80 2.03 -21.29
CA LEU A 33 2.16 2.59 -20.10
C LEU A 33 1.78 1.50 -19.09
N LEU A 34 1.31 0.33 -19.55
CA LEU A 34 1.01 -0.78 -18.67
C LEU A 34 2.26 -1.25 -17.91
N GLY A 35 3.40 -1.34 -18.58
CA GLY A 35 4.68 -1.70 -17.95
C GLY A 35 5.12 -0.68 -16.89
N GLU A 36 4.93 0.61 -17.15
CA GLU A 36 5.21 1.68 -16.19
C GLU A 36 4.31 1.58 -14.95
N VAL A 37 2.99 1.46 -15.16
CA VAL A 37 1.99 1.30 -14.11
C VAL A 37 2.28 0.08 -13.23
N GLU A 38 2.57 -1.08 -13.83
CA GLU A 38 2.97 -2.28 -13.09
C GLU A 38 4.27 -2.09 -12.30
N GLY A 39 5.20 -1.31 -12.85
CA GLY A 39 6.41 -0.87 -12.15
C GLY A 39 6.13 -0.05 -10.90
N TYR A 40 5.23 0.94 -11.01
CA TYR A 40 4.78 1.76 -9.87
C TYR A 40 4.09 0.91 -8.79
N ILE A 41 3.15 0.03 -9.19
CA ILE A 41 2.47 -0.90 -8.29
C ILE A 41 3.47 -1.74 -7.50
N LYS A 42 4.49 -2.30 -8.18
CA LYS A 42 5.54 -3.11 -7.56
C LYS A 42 6.33 -2.30 -6.53
N ASN A 43 6.69 -1.06 -6.86
CA ASN A 43 7.43 -0.19 -5.96
C ASN A 43 6.60 0.20 -4.74
N LEU A 44 5.34 0.59 -4.91
CA LEU A 44 4.41 0.90 -3.82
C LEU A 44 4.20 -0.30 -2.89
N LYS A 45 4.00 -1.51 -3.44
CA LYS A 45 3.89 -2.75 -2.64
C LYS A 45 5.15 -3.00 -1.79
N ARG A 46 6.34 -2.71 -2.31
CA ARG A 46 7.61 -2.82 -1.57
C ARG A 46 7.72 -1.78 -0.45
N ILE A 47 7.37 -0.52 -0.73
CA ILE A 47 7.35 0.55 0.27
C ILE A 47 6.38 0.18 1.39
N ARG A 48 5.16 -0.22 1.04
CA ARG A 48 4.12 -0.64 1.99
C ARG A 48 4.57 -1.80 2.88
N TYR A 49 5.21 -2.80 2.30
CA TYR A 49 5.74 -3.93 3.07
C TYR A 49 6.73 -3.46 4.15
N ASN A 50 7.66 -2.57 3.79
CA ASN A 50 8.64 -2.03 4.73
C ASN A 50 7.96 -1.19 5.83
N LEU A 51 7.02 -0.31 5.44
CA LEU A 51 6.21 0.47 6.37
C LEU A 51 5.50 -0.42 7.41
N HIS A 52 4.87 -1.50 6.95
CA HIS A 52 4.18 -2.46 7.81
C HIS A 52 5.14 -3.22 8.74
N MET A 53 6.35 -3.52 8.29
CA MET A 53 7.38 -4.13 9.13
C MET A 53 7.75 -3.21 10.30
N ASP A 54 7.90 -1.91 10.03
CA ASP A 54 8.20 -0.91 11.04
C ASP A 54 7.04 -0.69 12.02
N ILE A 55 5.80 -0.61 11.53
CA ILE A 55 4.59 -0.60 12.37
C ILE A 55 4.58 -1.82 13.31
N ARG A 56 4.89 -3.02 12.80
CA ARG A 56 4.92 -4.25 13.61
C ARG A 56 6.00 -4.20 14.69
N ILE A 57 7.17 -3.65 14.38
CA ILE A 57 8.26 -3.47 15.35
C ILE A 57 7.83 -2.51 16.46
N ILE A 58 7.26 -1.35 16.11
CA ILE A 58 6.74 -0.37 17.08
C ILE A 58 5.70 -1.03 17.99
N ARG A 59 4.70 -1.69 17.41
CA ARG A 59 3.65 -2.39 18.19
C ARG A 59 4.25 -3.40 19.16
N ARG A 60 5.29 -4.15 18.75
CA ARG A 60 5.98 -5.12 19.61
C ARG A 60 6.69 -4.44 20.79
N GLN A 61 7.42 -3.36 20.56
CA GLN A 61 8.13 -2.61 21.61
C GLN A 61 7.15 -2.09 22.68
N TYR A 62 6.00 -1.56 22.26
CA TYR A 62 4.97 -1.11 23.19
C TYR A 62 4.28 -2.27 23.93
N LEU A 63 4.07 -3.41 23.27
CA LEU A 63 3.60 -4.62 23.95
C LEU A 63 4.58 -5.10 25.02
N GLU A 64 5.89 -5.01 24.78
CA GLU A 64 6.94 -5.35 25.74
C GLU A 64 6.92 -4.39 26.94
N ARG A 65 6.80 -3.07 26.71
CA ARG A 65 6.61 -2.08 27.79
C ARG A 65 5.41 -2.40 28.68
N MET A 66 4.32 -2.87 28.10
CA MET A 66 3.11 -3.26 28.85
C MET A 66 3.25 -4.57 29.64
N ARG A 67 4.32 -5.35 29.44
CA ARG A 67 4.60 -6.57 30.21
C ARG A 67 5.35 -6.29 31.51
N ASP A 68 5.88 -5.08 31.69
CA ASP A 68 6.52 -4.66 32.93
C ASP A 68 5.57 -4.89 34.13
N PRO A 69 6.00 -5.58 35.20
CA PRO A 69 5.18 -5.83 36.39
C PRO A 69 4.56 -4.57 37.00
N GLU A 70 5.26 -3.43 36.96
CA GLU A 70 4.80 -2.15 37.49
C GLU A 70 3.72 -1.49 36.62
N VAL A 71 3.57 -1.95 35.38
CA VAL A 71 2.58 -1.51 34.39
C VAL A 71 1.44 -2.51 34.30
N LYS A 72 1.70 -3.81 34.46
CA LYS A 72 0.75 -4.90 34.19
C LYS A 72 -0.55 -4.78 35.01
N GLY A 73 -0.46 -4.34 36.26
CA GLY A 73 -1.62 -4.13 37.15
C GLY A 73 -2.21 -2.72 37.11
N ASP A 74 -1.54 -1.77 36.45
CA ASP A 74 -1.92 -0.35 36.44
C ASP A 74 -2.59 0.03 35.12
N LEU A 75 -3.92 0.06 35.13
CA LEU A 75 -4.73 0.39 33.94
C LEU A 75 -4.42 1.79 33.39
N ARG A 76 -4.07 2.76 34.25
CA ARG A 76 -3.79 4.13 33.83
C ARG A 76 -2.46 4.21 33.10
N LYS A 77 -1.41 3.57 33.62
CA LYS A 77 -0.11 3.46 32.93
C LYS A 77 -0.26 2.72 31.59
N ARG A 78 -1.01 1.62 31.56
CA ARG A 78 -1.29 0.89 30.31
C ARG A 78 -1.98 1.77 29.27
N ARG A 79 -2.99 2.53 29.69
CA ARG A 79 -3.70 3.45 28.79
C ARG A 79 -2.75 4.50 28.22
N SER A 80 -1.94 5.14 29.06
CA SER A 80 -0.95 6.13 28.61
C SER A 80 0.05 5.57 27.59
N ILE A 81 0.48 4.31 27.75
CA ILE A 81 1.40 3.64 26.81
C ILE A 81 0.70 3.38 25.46
N LEU A 82 -0.59 3.04 25.48
CA LEU A 82 -1.36 2.84 24.25
C LEU A 82 -1.60 4.17 23.53
N ASP A 83 -1.92 5.23 24.25
CA ASP A 83 -2.11 6.56 23.66
C ASP A 83 -0.81 7.05 22.99
N GLU A 84 0.34 6.92 23.67
CA GLU A 84 1.66 7.25 23.11
C GLU A 84 1.99 6.41 21.86
N ARG A 85 1.64 5.11 21.86
CA ARG A 85 1.81 4.25 20.69
C ARG A 85 0.98 4.76 19.51
N ASP A 86 -0.27 5.10 19.76
CA ASP A 86 -1.20 5.50 18.72
C ASP A 86 -0.79 6.85 18.11
N ASP A 87 -0.28 7.78 18.92
CA ASP A 87 0.33 9.03 18.45
C ASP A 87 1.53 8.78 17.52
N ILE A 88 2.39 7.80 17.86
CA ILE A 88 3.55 7.41 17.04
C ILE A 88 3.12 6.69 15.75
N LEU A 89 2.10 5.84 15.81
CA LEU A 89 1.63 5.06 14.65
C LEU A 89 0.79 5.88 13.67
N GLY A 90 0.09 6.92 14.14
CA GLY A 90 -0.82 7.73 13.32
C GLY A 90 -0.21 8.21 11.99
N PRO A 91 1.02 8.77 11.97
CA PRO A 91 1.69 9.14 10.72
C PRO A 91 1.97 7.97 9.77
N TYR A 92 2.36 6.79 10.29
CA TYR A 92 2.58 5.60 9.46
C TYR A 92 1.27 5.13 8.83
N GLU A 93 0.18 5.11 9.60
CA GLU A 93 -1.15 4.76 9.10
C GLU A 93 -1.65 5.80 8.07
N GLY A 94 -1.24 7.06 8.21
CA GLY A 94 -1.44 8.09 7.19
C GLY A 94 -0.78 7.75 5.86
N VAL A 95 0.48 7.34 5.88
CA VAL A 95 1.21 6.92 4.68
C VAL A 95 0.63 5.65 4.08
N ASP A 96 0.24 4.66 4.91
CA ASP A 96 -0.38 3.42 4.42
C ASP A 96 -1.66 3.70 3.63
N ARG A 97 -2.51 4.63 4.10
CA ARG A 97 -3.72 5.05 3.39
C ARG A 97 -3.43 5.71 2.04
N ILE A 98 -2.37 6.52 1.96
CA ILE A 98 -1.95 7.14 0.69
C ILE A 98 -1.52 6.04 -0.29
N ILE A 99 -0.69 5.09 0.17
CA ILE A 99 -0.25 3.97 -0.67
C ILE A 99 -1.44 3.13 -1.12
N ASP A 100 -2.41 2.88 -0.24
CA ASP A 100 -3.63 2.13 -0.59
C ASP A 100 -4.42 2.80 -1.71
N ALA A 101 -4.68 4.11 -1.59
CA ALA A 101 -5.40 4.86 -2.61
C ALA A 101 -4.67 4.83 -3.97
N LEU A 102 -3.34 5.05 -3.96
CA LEU A 102 -2.53 4.99 -5.18
C LEU A 102 -2.52 3.60 -5.81
N LEU A 103 -2.49 2.54 -5.00
CA LEU A 103 -2.54 1.16 -5.51
C LEU A 103 -3.89 0.87 -6.19
N GLU A 104 -5.00 1.34 -5.62
CA GLU A 104 -6.34 1.19 -6.20
C GLU A 104 -6.42 1.89 -7.57
N GLU A 105 -6.02 3.15 -7.65
CA GLU A 105 -6.00 3.92 -8.91
C GLU A 105 -5.11 3.29 -9.99
N LEU A 106 -3.93 2.79 -9.60
CA LEU A 106 -3.02 2.14 -10.53
C LEU A 106 -3.52 0.75 -10.96
N ASP A 107 -4.14 -0.02 -10.08
CA ASP A 107 -4.71 -1.32 -10.44
C ASP A 107 -5.87 -1.14 -11.44
N GLU A 108 -6.72 -0.11 -11.26
CA GLU A 108 -7.76 0.28 -12.24
C GLU A 108 -7.15 0.72 -13.59
N SER A 109 -6.10 1.55 -13.53
CA SER A 109 -5.37 1.99 -14.73
C SER A 109 -4.74 0.83 -15.50
N ALA A 110 -4.13 -0.12 -14.78
CA ALA A 110 -3.57 -1.33 -15.37
C ALA A 110 -4.64 -2.18 -16.04
N GLN A 111 -5.82 -2.31 -15.41
CA GLN A 111 -6.94 -3.02 -16.01
C GLN A 111 -7.38 -2.37 -17.32
N PHE A 112 -7.60 -1.05 -17.32
CA PHE A 112 -7.97 -0.30 -18.51
C PHE A 112 -6.94 -0.49 -19.65
N LEU A 113 -5.65 -0.39 -19.35
CA LEU A 113 -4.57 -0.55 -20.33
C LEU A 113 -4.51 -1.97 -20.91
N ARG A 114 -4.73 -3.00 -20.08
CA ARG A 114 -4.83 -4.39 -20.54
C ARG A 114 -6.01 -4.59 -21.50
N GLU A 115 -7.19 -4.06 -21.14
CA GLU A 115 -8.38 -4.12 -21.99
C GLU A 115 -8.13 -3.41 -23.33
N TYR A 116 -7.58 -2.19 -23.29
CA TYR A 116 -7.22 -1.42 -24.49
C TYR A 116 -6.23 -2.17 -25.38
N ALA A 117 -5.21 -2.80 -24.79
CA ALA A 117 -4.19 -3.56 -25.52
C ALA A 117 -4.70 -4.92 -26.07
N GLY A 118 -5.97 -5.27 -25.83
CA GLY A 118 -6.55 -6.55 -26.20
C GLY A 118 -6.01 -7.74 -25.39
N LEU A 119 -5.54 -7.48 -24.16
CA LEU A 119 -5.10 -8.47 -23.18
C LEU A 119 -6.18 -8.76 -22.11
N GLY A 120 -7.32 -8.07 -22.17
CA GLY A 120 -8.48 -8.36 -21.32
C GLY A 120 -8.98 -9.78 -21.55
N ASP A 121 -9.38 -10.45 -20.46
CA ASP A 121 -9.81 -11.84 -20.46
C ASP A 121 -10.92 -12.04 -21.52
N THR A 122 -10.63 -12.81 -22.58
CA THR A 122 -11.68 -13.39 -23.42
C THR A 122 -12.38 -14.42 -22.55
N GLY A 123 -13.34 -13.95 -21.75
CA GLY A 123 -14.26 -14.79 -21.02
C GLY A 123 -14.74 -15.90 -21.95
N VAL A 124 -14.37 -17.12 -21.57
CA VAL A 124 -14.65 -18.38 -22.25
C VAL A 124 -16.08 -18.39 -22.81
N SER A 125 -16.21 -18.26 -24.12
CA SER A 125 -17.38 -18.73 -24.86
C SER A 125 -17.11 -20.15 -25.33
N SER A 126 -17.09 -21.11 -24.41
CA SER A 126 -17.13 -22.55 -24.74
C SER A 126 -17.57 -23.41 -23.55
N GLY A 127 -18.78 -23.97 -23.66
CA GLY A 127 -19.37 -24.98 -22.79
C GLY A 127 -20.15 -24.35 -21.63
N ILE A 128 -21.47 -24.40 -21.56
CA ILE A 128 -22.31 -25.61 -21.69
C ILE A 128 -23.59 -25.25 -22.45
N GLU A 129 -23.68 -25.69 -23.70
CA GLU A 129 -24.94 -26.19 -24.25
C GLU A 129 -25.04 -27.67 -23.88
N GLY A 130 -26.21 -28.11 -23.44
CA GLY A 130 -26.65 -29.49 -23.62
C GLY A 130 -26.66 -30.40 -22.40
N TRP A 131 -27.90 -30.69 -21.97
CA TRP A 131 -28.42 -31.83 -21.19
C TRP A 131 -28.33 -31.77 -19.67
#